data_AF-A0A925M7C2-F1
#
_entry.id   AF-A0A925M7C2-F1
#
_cell.length_a   1.000
_cell.length_b   1.000
_cell.length_c   1.000
_cell.angle_alpha   90.00
_cell.angle_beta   90.00
_cell.angle_gamma   90.00
#
_symmetry.space_group_name_H-M   'P 1'
#
loop_
_entity.id
_entity.type
_entity.pdbx_description
1 polymer ?
#
loop_
_entity_poly.entity_id
_entity_poly.type
_entity_poly.pdbx_seq_one_letter_code
_entity_poly.pdbx_strand_id
1 'polypeptide(L)' 'AGGEHVETPAEAAAHALARTGPGDWILLKASRGMRLERVLDAIRQAL' A
#
# COMPACT_ATOMS: atom_id res chain seq x y z
N ALA A 1 6.17 -4.66 15.60
CA ALA A 1 6.10 -3.84 14.37
C ALA A 1 5.03 -2.78 14.59
N GLY A 2 5.41 -1.51 14.60
CA GLY A 2 4.44 -0.41 14.68
C GLY A 2 3.73 -0.22 13.33
N GLY A 3 2.49 0.25 13.37
CA GLY A 3 1.82 0.79 12.19
C GLY A 3 2.16 2.27 12.04
N GLU A 4 2.18 2.76 10.80
CA GLU A 4 2.30 4.18 10.47
C GLU A 4 0.99 4.64 9.84
N HIS A 5 0.42 5.73 10.35
CA HIS A 5 -0.79 6.32 9.76
C HIS A 5 -0.38 7.20 8.58
N VAL A 6 -1.15 7.11 7.51
CA VAL A 6 -1.01 7.92 6.29
C VAL A 6 -2.39 8.35 5.84
N GLU A 7 -2.47 9.51 5.19
CA GLU A 7 -3.75 10.15 4.85
C GLU A 7 -4.26 9.71 3.48
N THR A 8 -3.37 9.27 2.59
CA THR A 8 -3.71 8.96 1.20
C THR A 8 -3.30 7.56 0.74
N PRO A 9 -4.01 6.98 -0.26
CA PRO A 9 -3.59 5.71 -0.87
C PRO A 9 -2.21 5.78 -1.54
N ALA A 10 -1.85 6.94 -2.09
CA ALA A 10 -0.56 7.15 -2.75
C ALA A 10 0.60 7.13 -1.72
N GLU A 11 0.40 7.74 -0.56
CA GLU A 11 1.36 7.64 0.55
C GLU A 11 1.50 6.19 1.01
N ALA A 12 0.39 5.47 1.21
CA ALA A 12 0.44 4.06 1.59
C ALA A 12 1.23 3.21 0.57
N ALA A 13 1.05 3.47 -0.73
CA ALA A 13 1.79 2.80 -1.80
C ALA A 13 3.30 3.12 -1.74
N ALA A 14 3.66 4.40 -1.60
CA ALA A 14 5.05 4.83 -1.48
C ALA A 14 5.73 4.20 -0.25
N HIS A 15 5.02 4.17 0.88
CA HIS A 15 5.49 3.55 2.11
C HIS A 15 5.67 2.02 1.98
N ALA A 16 4.83 1.34 1.19
CA ALA A 16 4.98 -0.08 0.92
C ALA A 16 6.20 -0.33 0.01
N LEU A 17 6.29 0.39 -1.11
CA LEU A 17 7.39 0.26 -2.09
C LEU A 17 8.76 0.58 -1.49
N ALA A 18 8.85 1.55 -0.58
CA ALA A 18 10.09 1.88 0.12
C ALA A 18 10.59 0.75 1.07
N ARG A 19 9.73 -0.23 1.39
CA ARG A 19 10.00 -1.27 2.39
C ARG A 19 9.98 -2.69 1.84
N THR A 20 9.70 -2.86 0.54
CA THR A 20 9.62 -4.17 -0.13
C THR A 20 10.42 -4.17 -1.42
N GLY A 21 10.95 -5.33 -1.80
CA GLY A 21 11.60 -5.57 -3.08
C GLY A 21 11.01 -6.74 -3.87
N PRO A 22 11.56 -7.05 -5.06
CA PRO A 22 11.13 -8.19 -5.85
C PRO A 22 11.21 -9.51 -5.06
N GLY A 23 10.10 -10.25 -5.02
CA GLY A 23 9.99 -11.51 -4.27
C GLY A 23 9.36 -11.37 -2.88
N ASP A 24 9.24 -10.15 -2.35
CA ASP A 24 8.53 -9.89 -1.11
C ASP A 24 7.00 -9.95 -1.30
N TRP A 25 6.28 -10.16 -0.20
CA TRP A 25 4.82 -10.16 -0.17
C TRP A 25 4.27 -8.95 0.57
N ILE A 26 3.24 -8.33 0.02
CA ILE A 26 2.46 -7.26 0.66
C ILE A 26 1.05 -7.79 0.93
N LEU A 27 0.59 -7.76 2.19
CA LEU A 27 -0.80 -8.04 2.55
C LEU A 27 -1.63 -6.75 2.45
N LEU A 28 -2.63 -6.75 1.57
CA LEU A 28 -3.66 -5.71 1.54
C LEU A 28 -4.92 -6.19 2.27
N LYS A 29 -5.36 -5.46 3.29
CA LYS A 29 -6.55 -5.80 4.08
C LYS A 29 -7.26 -4.55 4.59
N ALA A 30 -8.53 -4.40 4.25
CA ALA A 30 -9.43 -3.42 4.85
C ALA A 30 -10.89 -3.85 4.69
N SER A 31 -11.79 -3.18 5.41
CA SER A 31 -13.23 -3.20 5.11
C SER A 31 -13.50 -2.52 3.76
N ARG A 32 -14.57 -2.94 3.07
CA ARG A 32 -14.91 -2.48 1.70
C ARG A 32 -14.98 -0.95 1.55
N GLY A 33 -15.53 -0.25 2.54
CA GLY A 33 -15.71 1.21 2.49
C GLY A 33 -14.41 2.01 2.38
N MET A 34 -13.28 1.44 2.82
CA MET A 34 -11.96 2.09 2.75
C MET A 34 -11.40 2.11 1.32
N ARG A 35 -11.88 1.20 0.46
CA ARG A 35 -11.47 1.11 -0.96
C ARG A 35 -9.95 0.97 -1.13
N LEU A 36 -9.35 0.05 -0.36
CA LEU A 36 -7.89 -0.15 -0.29
C LEU A 36 -7.29 -0.65 -1.62
N GLU A 37 -8.12 -1.17 -2.53
CA GLU A 37 -7.70 -1.50 -3.90
C GLU A 37 -7.03 -0.31 -4.62
N ARG A 38 -7.33 0.94 -4.23
CA ARG A 38 -6.64 2.12 -4.77
C ARG A 38 -5.16 2.19 -4.43
N VAL A 39 -4.72 1.57 -3.32
CA VAL A 39 -3.30 1.44 -2.99
C VAL A 39 -2.62 0.48 -3.96
N LEU A 40 -3.29 -0.63 -4.30
CA LEU A 40 -2.78 -1.57 -5.30
C LEU A 40 -2.68 -0.92 -6.68
N ASP A 41 -3.67 -0.12 -7.07
CA ASP A 41 -3.63 0.63 -8.32
C ASP A 41 -2.45 1.62 -8.35
N ALA A 42 -2.21 2.35 -7.26
CA ALA A 42 -1.07 3.27 -7.15
C ALA A 42 0.29 2.54 -7.21
N ILE A 43 0.41 1.38 -6.56
CA ILE A 43 1.62 0.54 -6.67
C ILE A 43 1.87 0.14 -8.12
N ARG A 44 0.83 -0.32 -8.83
CA ARG A 44 0.95 -0.74 -10.24
C ARG A 44 1.31 0.40 -11.19
N GLN A 45 0.93 1.63 -10.88
CA GLN A 45 1.28 2.82 -11.68
C GLN A 45 2.71 3.31 -11.42
N ALA A 46 3.29 2.96 -10.28
CA ALA A 46 4.64 3.36 -9.88
C ALA A 46 5.73 2.36 -10.30
N LEU A 47 5.35 1.19 -10.84
CA LEU A 47 6.22 0.20 -11.48
C LEU A 47 6.33 0.46 -12.98
#